data_AF-A0A2V9ZIL7-F1
#
_entry.id   AF-A0A2V9ZIL7-F1
#
_cell.length_a   1.000
_cell.length_b   1.000
_cell.length_c   1.000
_cell.angle_alpha   90.00
_cell.angle_beta   90.00
_cell.angle_gamma   90.00
#
_symmetry.space_group_name_H-M   'P 1'
#
loop_
_entity.id
_entity.type
_entity.pdbx_description
1 polymer ?
#
loop_
_entity_poly.entity_id
_entity_poly.type
_entity_poly.pdbx_seq_one_letter_code
_entity_poly.pdbx_strand_id
1 'polypeptide(L)'
;EFLIPTALKLDAPTDIAVGRIKYPPGQDTTFPFSPGEKLNVYSGDFKVALTIRPLHTVVPGKYAFHGNLKYQACDNAQCYPPKQLPVSFEVKVTRGTESGGRRNPAQSPHAHR
;
A
#
# COMPACT_ATOMS: atom_id res chain seq x y z
N GLU A 1 -9.18 -13.09 22.37
CA GLU A 1 -8.58 -12.30 21.28
C GLU A 1 -9.40 -12.54 20.01
N PHE A 2 -10.17 -11.56 19.54
CA PHE A 2 -11.25 -11.80 18.55
C PHE A 2 -11.29 -10.82 17.37
N LEU A 3 -10.36 -9.87 17.30
CA LEU A 3 -10.32 -8.86 16.24
C LEU A 3 -9.10 -9.10 15.37
N ILE A 4 -9.33 -9.52 14.12
CA ILE A 4 -8.26 -9.74 13.17
C ILE A 4 -8.15 -8.53 12.25
N PRO A 5 -6.98 -7.88 12.18
CA PRO A 5 -6.81 -6.70 11.34
C PRO A 5 -6.88 -7.08 9.86
N THR A 6 -7.33 -6.12 9.06
CA THR A 6 -7.23 -6.21 7.60
C THR A 6 -5.75 -6.18 7.21
N ALA A 7 -5.29 -7.21 6.50
CA ALA A 7 -3.89 -7.39 6.14
C ALA A 7 -3.75 -7.82 4.67
N LEU A 8 -3.14 -6.97 3.87
CA LEU A 8 -2.74 -7.26 2.50
C LEU A 8 -1.34 -7.89 2.47
N LYS A 9 -1.23 -9.06 1.85
CA LYS A 9 0.03 -9.70 1.48
C LYS A 9 0.17 -9.68 -0.03
N LEU A 10 1.36 -9.38 -0.53
CA LEU A 10 1.65 -9.31 -1.96
C LEU A 10 2.83 -10.21 -2.30
N ASP A 11 2.64 -10.98 -3.35
CA ASP A 11 3.68 -11.72 -4.06
C ASP A 11 4.10 -10.85 -5.25
N ALA A 12 5.11 -10.02 -5.01
CA ALA A 12 5.61 -9.08 -6.00
C ALA A 12 6.70 -9.72 -6.87
N PRO A 13 6.85 -9.25 -8.13
CA PRO A 13 7.98 -9.64 -8.97
C PRO A 13 9.32 -9.26 -8.34
N THR A 14 10.34 -10.09 -8.55
CA THR A 14 11.68 -9.93 -7.95
C THR A 14 12.35 -8.60 -8.29
N ASP A 15 12.01 -8.03 -9.45
CA ASP A 15 12.61 -6.79 -9.96
C ASP A 15 11.92 -5.52 -9.41
N ILE A 16 10.91 -5.68 -8.55
CA ILE A 16 10.18 -4.58 -7.93
C ILE A 16 10.10 -4.80 -6.41
N ALA A 17 10.72 -3.89 -5.66
CA ALA A 17 10.59 -3.87 -4.22
C ALA A 17 9.23 -3.28 -3.81
N VAL A 18 8.49 -4.00 -2.97
CA VAL A 18 7.30 -3.47 -2.29
C VAL A 18 7.73 -2.86 -0.96
N GLY A 19 7.46 -1.56 -0.82
CA GLY A 19 7.67 -0.81 0.41
C GLY A 19 6.47 -0.88 1.34
N ARG A 20 6.20 0.23 2.04
CA ARG A 20 5.12 0.31 3.03
C ARG A 20 3.75 0.19 2.38
N ILE A 21 2.90 -0.64 2.98
CA ILE A 21 1.45 -0.69 2.73
C ILE A 21 0.80 0.31 3.69
N LYS A 22 0.06 1.28 3.15
CA LYS A 22 -0.65 2.30 3.93
C LYS A 22 -2.15 2.05 3.85
N TYR A 23 -2.74 1.78 5.00
CA TYR A 23 -4.19 1.67 5.15
C TYR A 23 -4.79 3.06 5.43
N PRO A 24 -6.03 3.31 4.99
CA PRO A 24 -6.73 4.54 5.32
C PRO A 24 -7.10 4.55 6.81
N PRO A 25 -7.37 5.73 7.40
CA PRO A 25 -7.97 5.79 8.72
C PRO A 25 -9.32 5.08 8.71
N GLY A 26 -9.55 4.18 9.67
CA GLY A 26 -10.87 3.56 9.85
C GLY A 26 -11.77 4.41 10.73
N GLN A 27 -12.99 3.93 10.95
CA GLN A 27 -14.01 4.60 11.73
C GLN A 27 -14.27 3.84 13.03
N ASP A 28 -14.17 4.52 14.16
CA ASP A 28 -14.53 3.95 15.45
C ASP A 28 -16.04 3.79 15.56
N THR A 29 -16.49 2.54 15.64
CA THR A 29 -17.91 2.17 15.68
C THR A 29 -18.17 1.27 16.87
N THR A 30 -19.22 1.57 17.63
CA THR A 30 -19.70 0.69 18.70
C THR A 30 -20.67 -0.32 18.13
N PHE A 31 -20.51 -1.57 18.50
CA PHE A 31 -21.38 -2.65 18.08
C PHE A 31 -22.11 -3.27 19.28
N PRO A 32 -23.38 -3.71 19.14
CA PRO A 32 -24.12 -4.36 20.22
C PRO A 32 -23.43 -5.60 20.79
N PHE A 33 -22.70 -6.35 19.95
CA PHE A 33 -21.97 -7.55 20.36
C PHE A 33 -20.69 -7.25 21.15
N SER A 34 -20.23 -5.99 21.17
CA SER A 34 -19.01 -5.55 21.86
C SER A 34 -19.30 -4.30 22.70
N PRO A 35 -20.20 -4.40 23.69
CA PRO A 35 -20.61 -3.25 24.49
C PRO A 35 -19.42 -2.69 25.27
N GLY A 36 -19.20 -1.37 25.18
CA GLY A 36 -18.12 -0.68 25.89
C GLY A 36 -16.80 -0.58 25.13
N GLU A 37 -16.66 -1.25 23.98
CA GLU A 37 -15.50 -1.13 23.11
C GLU A 37 -15.89 -0.49 21.78
N LYS A 38 -15.03 0.42 21.28
CA LYS A 38 -15.16 0.95 19.93
C LYS A 38 -14.21 0.19 19.02
N LEU A 39 -14.75 -0.36 17.94
CA LEU A 39 -13.96 -1.06 16.93
C LEU A 39 -13.64 -0.10 15.79
N ASN A 40 -12.36 0.02 15.43
CA ASN A 40 -11.95 0.78 14.26
C ASN A 40 -12.18 -0.08 12.99
N VAL A 41 -13.19 0.28 12.21
CA VAL A 41 -13.66 -0.53 11.07
C VAL A 41 -13.65 0.26 9.77
N TYR A 42 -13.66 -0.45 8.65
CA TYR A 42 -13.91 0.12 7.32
C TYR A 42 -15.36 -0.16 6.91
N SER A 43 -16.00 0.82 6.29
CA SER A 43 -17.34 0.73 5.71
C SER A 43 -17.32 1.28 4.28
N GLY A 44 -18.14 0.69 3.39
CA GLY A 44 -18.14 1.04 1.97
C GLY A 44 -16.79 0.79 1.29
N ASP A 45 -16.46 1.66 0.34
CA ASP A 45 -15.21 1.58 -0.43
C ASP A 45 -14.07 2.26 0.31
N PHE A 46 -12.92 1.59 0.38
CA PHE A 46 -11.70 2.12 0.96
C PHE A 46 -10.48 1.82 0.07
N LYS A 47 -9.44 2.65 0.18
CA LYS A 47 -8.23 2.52 -0.65
C LYS A 47 -7.02 2.17 0.20
N VAL A 48 -6.36 1.07 -0.14
CA VAL A 48 -5.05 0.69 0.42
C VAL A 48 -3.98 1.17 -0.56
N ALA A 49 -3.04 1.98 -0.07
CA ALA A 49 -1.96 2.53 -0.89
C ALA A 49 -0.67 1.71 -0.72
N LEU A 50 0.04 1.52 -1.83
CA LEU A 50 1.28 0.75 -1.89
C LEU A 50 2.39 1.66 -2.41
N THR A 51 3.52 1.71 -1.69
CA THR A 51 4.75 2.26 -2.25
C THR A 51 5.51 1.14 -2.93
N ILE A 52 5.72 1.24 -4.24
CA ILE A 52 6.55 0.32 -5.01
C ILE A 52 7.80 1.03 -5.51
N ARG A 53 8.92 0.32 -5.55
CA ARG A 53 10.18 0.82 -6.05
C ARG A 53 10.77 -0.19 -7.04
N PRO A 54 10.75 0.11 -8.35
CA PRO A 54 11.46 -0.69 -9.33
C PRO A 54 12.96 -0.70 -9.03
N LEU A 55 13.61 -1.85 -9.18
CA LEU A 55 15.06 -1.97 -9.01
C LEU A 55 15.81 -1.31 -10.18
N HIS A 56 17.09 -0.99 -10.00
CA HIS A 56 17.91 -0.40 -11.07
C HIS A 56 18.05 -1.32 -12.30
N THR A 57 17.89 -2.64 -12.10
CA THR A 57 17.94 -3.68 -13.13
C THR A 57 16.58 -3.95 -13.78
N VAL A 58 15.51 -3.28 -13.34
CA VAL A 58 14.16 -3.51 -13.85
C VAL A 58 14.09 -3.21 -15.35
N VAL A 59 13.53 -4.14 -16.12
CA VAL A 59 13.31 -3.92 -17.55
C VAL A 59 11.96 -3.22 -17.73
N PRO A 60 11.85 -2.16 -18.55
CA PRO A 60 10.55 -1.57 -18.88
C PRO A 60 9.59 -2.63 -19.42
N GLY A 61 8.39 -2.71 -18.85
CA GLY A 61 7.47 -3.80 -19.12
C GLY A 61 6.25 -3.79 -18.21
N LYS A 62 5.45 -4.84 -18.33
CA LYS A 62 4.27 -5.08 -17.52
C LYS A 62 4.59 -6.13 -16.48
N TYR A 63 4.28 -5.83 -15.23
CA TYR A 63 4.60 -6.66 -14.08
C TYR A 63 3.29 -7.01 -13.37
N ALA A 64 2.97 -8.30 -13.34
CA ALA A 64 1.81 -8.79 -12.62
C ALA A 64 2.12 -8.88 -11.12
N PHE A 65 1.21 -8.35 -10.31
CA PHE A 65 1.19 -8.49 -8.86
C PHE A 65 0.07 -9.44 -8.50
N HIS A 66 0.38 -10.38 -7.61
CA HIS A 66 -0.59 -11.25 -6.99
C HIS A 66 -0.53 -11.08 -5.47
N GLY A 67 -1.57 -11.48 -4.78
CA GLY A 67 -1.59 -11.40 -3.33
C GLY A 67 -2.95 -11.69 -2.76
N ASN A 68 -3.04 -11.63 -1.44
CA ASN A 68 -4.27 -11.93 -0.71
C ASN A 68 -4.53 -10.83 0.32
N LEU A 69 -5.75 -10.31 0.30
CA LEU A 69 -6.28 -9.48 1.37
C LEU A 69 -6.97 -10.38 2.39
N LYS A 70 -6.36 -10.55 3.56
CA LYS A 70 -6.98 -11.20 4.71
C LYS A 70 -7.81 -10.18 5.47
N TYR A 71 -9.07 -10.48 5.74
CA TYR A 71 -9.97 -9.57 6.47
C TYR A 71 -10.98 -10.36 7.31
N GLN A 72 -11.56 -9.67 8.29
CA GLN A 72 -12.67 -10.17 9.09
C GLN A 72 -13.83 -9.20 8.94
N ALA A 73 -14.95 -9.67 8.40
CA ALA A 73 -16.16 -8.88 8.31
C ALA A 73 -16.99 -9.05 9.59
N CYS A 74 -17.65 -7.98 10.02
CA CYS A 74 -18.60 -8.00 11.12
C CYS A 74 -19.91 -7.35 10.68
N ASP A 75 -21.02 -7.78 11.27
CA ASP A 75 -22.30 -7.09 11.23
C ASP A 75 -22.71 -6.64 12.65
N ASN A 76 -23.94 -6.18 12.85
CA ASN A 76 -24.39 -5.71 14.18
C ASN A 76 -24.52 -6.82 15.24
N ALA A 77 -24.52 -8.09 14.84
CA ALA A 77 -24.71 -9.23 15.73
C ALA A 77 -23.38 -9.94 16.05
N GLN A 78 -22.43 -10.00 15.11
CA GLN A 78 -21.19 -10.74 15.29
C GLN A 78 -20.10 -10.40 14.27
N CYS A 79 -18.88 -10.84 14.56
CA CYS A 79 -17.80 -10.97 13.58
C CYS A 79 -17.72 -12.39 13.01
N TYR A 80 -17.60 -12.48 11.70
CA TYR A 80 -17.53 -13.75 10.98
C TYR A 80 -16.10 -14.33 10.99
N PRO A 81 -15.93 -15.61 10.62
CA PRO A 81 -14.60 -16.17 10.40
C PRO A 81 -13.80 -15.38 9.35
N PRO A 82 -12.47 -15.25 9.51
CA PRO A 82 -11.63 -14.53 8.56
C PRO A 82 -11.71 -15.12 7.16
N LYS A 83 -11.68 -14.26 6.15
CA LYS A 83 -11.63 -14.63 4.74
C LYS A 83 -10.36 -14.10 4.08
N GLN A 84 -10.00 -14.72 2.97
CA GLN A 84 -8.94 -14.25 2.08
C GLN A 84 -9.56 -13.92 0.73
N LEU A 85 -9.36 -12.69 0.29
CA LEU A 85 -9.75 -12.21 -1.03
C LEU A 85 -8.49 -12.16 -1.91
N PRO A 86 -8.41 -12.94 -3.00
CA PRO A 86 -7.29 -12.82 -3.94
C PRO A 86 -7.32 -11.44 -4.62
N VAL A 87 -6.14 -10.85 -4.76
CA VAL A 87 -5.90 -9.56 -5.40
C VAL A 87 -4.92 -9.79 -6.55
N SER A 88 -5.25 -9.28 -7.73
CA SER A 88 -4.34 -9.30 -8.88
C SER A 88 -4.45 -7.99 -9.65
N PHE A 89 -3.31 -7.40 -9.99
CA PHE A 89 -3.23 -6.19 -10.79
C PHE A 89 -1.90 -6.12 -11.55
N GLU A 90 -1.84 -5.29 -12.58
CA GLU A 90 -0.64 -5.10 -13.40
C GLU A 90 -0.08 -3.70 -13.19
N VAL A 91 1.24 -3.60 -13.03
CA VAL A 91 1.97 -2.34 -13.02
C VAL A 91 2.83 -2.25 -14.27
N LYS A 92 2.67 -1.16 -15.03
CA LYS A 92 3.52 -0.86 -16.18
C LYS A 92 4.70 0.00 -15.75
N VAL A 93 5.90 -0.55 -15.87
CA VAL A 93 7.17 0.18 -15.69
C VAL A 93 7.59 0.73 -17.05
N THR A 94 7.79 2.06 -17.12
CA THR A 94 8.28 2.74 -18.31
C THR A 94 9.70 3.25 -18.07
N ARG A 95 10.46 3.51 -19.14
CA ARG A 95 11.71 4.29 -19.00
C ARG A 95 11.36 5.63 -18.39
N GLY A 96 12.10 6.04 -17.37
CA GLY A 96 12.01 7.39 -16.85
C GLY A 96 12.43 8.36 -17.94
N THR A 97 11.56 9.30 -18.31
CA THR A 97 12.02 10.54 -18.90
C THR A 97 12.68 11.32 -17.78
N GLU A 98 13.97 11.62 -17.88
CA GLU A 98 14.64 12.52 -16.94
C GLU A 98 13.81 13.79 -16.79
N SER A 99 13.23 14.01 -15.60
CA SER A 99 12.65 15.29 -15.25
C SER A 99 13.80 16.28 -15.10
N GLY A 100 14.04 17.05 -16.16
CA GLY A 100 14.65 18.40 -16.16
C GLY A 100 15.90 18.59 -15.32
N GLY A 101 17.04 18.73 -15.99
CA GLY A 101 18.38 18.84 -15.42
C GLY A 101 18.51 19.70 -14.16
N ARG A 102 19.07 19.10 -13.11
CA ARG A 102 19.86 19.85 -12.13
C ARG A 102 21.14 20.30 -12.83
N ARG A 103 21.11 21.49 -13.44
CA ARG A 103 22.36 22.20 -13.73
C ARG A 103 22.99 22.49 -12.38
N ASN A 104 24.17 21.93 -12.10
CA ASN A 104 25.00 22.43 -11.01
C ASN A 104 25.18 23.94 -11.23
N PRO A 105 24.91 24.79 -10.23
CA PRO A 105 25.29 26.19 -10.35
C PRO A 105 26.80 26.26 -10.60
N ALA A 106 27.21 27.10 -11.55
CA ALA A 106 28.61 27.34 -11.82
C ALA A 106 29.30 27.80 -10.53
N GLN A 107 30.44 27.18 -10.19
CA GLN A 107 31.25 27.62 -9.06
C GLN A 107 31.65 29.08 -9.26
N SER A 108 31.41 29.91 -8.25
CA SER A 108 31.81 31.32 -8.23
C SER A 108 33.32 31.45 -8.52
N PRO A 109 33.75 32.37 -9.40
CA PRO A 109 35.17 32.57 -9.63
C PRO A 109 35.83 33.08 -8.34
N HIS A 110 36.93 32.42 -7.97
CA HIS A 110 37.76 32.78 -6.83
C HIS A 110 38.26 34.22 -6.97
N ALA A 111 37.78 35.12 -6.12
CA ALA A 111 38.35 36.45 -5.97
C ALA A 111 39.55 36.38 -5.02
N HIS A 112 40.76 36.29 -5.59
CA HIS A 112 41.99 36.63 -4.88
C HIS A 112 42.32 38.09 -5.19
N ARG A 113 42.24 38.96 -4.17
CA ARG A 113 43.10 40.14 -4.05
C ARG A 113 43.28 40.50 -2.58
#